data_AF-A0A167ZIU4-F1
#
_entry.id   AF-A0A167ZIU4-F1
#
_cell.length_a   1.000
_cell.length_b   1.000
_cell.length_c   1.000
_cell.angle_alpha   90.00
_cell.angle_beta   90.00
_cell.angle_gamma   90.00
#
_symmetry.space_group_name_H-M   'P 1'
#
loop_
_entity.id
_entity.type
_entity.pdbx_description
1 polymer ?
#
loop_
_entity_poly.entity_id
_entity_poly.type
_entity_poly.pdbx_seq_one_letter_code
_entity_poly.pdbx_strand_id
1 'polypeptide(L)'
;MAIKDTLAKLTKRGSMIKSPPSLATPTTDGNTDDTNRTNGTAANGTRLRKDDEPINNEKSGSSPRFVIIGAGARGYAYASTIHKLTNGVVVAVAEPLKFSRENLGSKFIWQGEEPKEGQSFPGWREYLDYEIARRKRVANGEENVPPGADGAFVCVQDAMHEAVIVGLAPLNLHIMCEKPLSTTLQSCLKMYQALKPTMATNVFSIGHVLRYTQHNMLLRKLIVEDKVIGDISSVVHTEPVGWWHFTHSFVRGNWRNDQTSGPSLLTKSCHDIDFLLWMLCSPEKAGQGEPHLPSMVSSQGGLNFFKKTRKPSAAGDATNCMKCPLGDSGCKYSAKNLYIGPHRYSLEGGNLSMPVNIVVHDIEDYKTMDEKKAAMTKALEADWDESTPKAEVAARQWYGRCVFEADNNVNDEQFVTISFPETNRPAKQVTFHMVAQTKKICERFTHYYGDQGEIYADGHKITVENFATGEKTDHDPKYVAGGHGGGDQGLTGQFVAACDAVKNKGWAAEKAQNEFIGCTLDEALRSHAMVFAAEEARKEQKILNWPKWWSENVGEGSK
;
A
#
# COMPACT_ATOMS: atom_id res chain seq x y z
N MET A 1 41.67 -24.15 28.59
CA MET A 1 42.16 -25.53 28.76
C MET A 1 41.06 -26.48 28.35
N ALA A 2 41.42 -27.48 27.56
CA ALA A 2 40.57 -28.29 26.69
C ALA A 2 39.73 -29.35 27.42
N ILE A 3 38.57 -29.70 26.85
CA ILE A 3 38.07 -31.09 26.84
C ILE A 3 37.42 -31.34 25.47
N LYS A 4 38.13 -32.10 24.64
CA LYS A 4 37.62 -32.86 23.48
C LYS A 4 37.28 -34.28 23.95
N ASP A 5 36.53 -34.98 23.12
CA ASP A 5 36.24 -36.42 23.13
C ASP A 5 35.11 -36.89 24.05
N THR A 6 33.95 -37.16 23.44
CA THR A 6 33.43 -38.54 23.28
C THR A 6 32.19 -38.48 22.36
N LEU A 7 32.38 -38.72 21.06
CA LEU A 7 31.27 -38.92 20.12
C LEU A 7 31.56 -40.14 19.24
N ALA A 8 31.37 -41.33 19.81
CA ALA A 8 31.37 -42.59 19.08
C ALA A 8 30.62 -43.65 19.89
N LYS A 9 29.31 -43.76 19.68
CA LYS A 9 28.48 -44.96 19.91
C LYS A 9 27.04 -44.59 19.59
N LEU A 10 26.54 -45.08 18.44
CA LEU A 10 25.19 -45.60 18.21
C LEU A 10 24.96 -45.70 16.69
N THR A 11 25.62 -46.68 16.09
CA THR A 11 25.18 -47.28 14.83
C THR A 11 24.34 -48.53 15.13
N LYS A 12 23.34 -48.76 14.28
CA LYS A 12 22.48 -49.95 14.14
C LYS A 12 21.32 -50.11 15.13
N ARG A 13 20.13 -49.70 14.68
CA ARG A 13 18.92 -50.55 14.61
C ARG A 13 18.03 -50.02 13.48
N GLY A 14 17.62 -50.91 12.58
CA GLY A 14 16.91 -50.57 11.36
C GLY A 14 15.39 -50.77 11.45
N SER A 15 14.75 -50.19 10.43
CA SER A 15 13.56 -50.64 9.72
C SER A 15 12.17 -50.13 10.15
N MET A 16 11.45 -49.77 9.08
CA MET A 16 10.01 -49.55 8.89
C MET A 16 9.42 -48.23 9.40
N ILE A 17 9.08 -47.32 8.46
CA ILE A 17 7.70 -47.00 8.04
C ILE A 17 7.75 -46.05 6.82
N LYS A 18 6.81 -46.26 5.90
CA LYS A 18 6.74 -45.80 4.50
C LYS A 18 6.41 -44.31 4.33
N SER A 19 6.93 -43.71 3.27
CA SER A 19 6.53 -42.39 2.73
C SER A 19 5.10 -42.44 2.14
N PRO A 20 4.26 -41.39 2.30
CA PRO A 20 3.02 -41.26 1.53
C PRO A 20 3.27 -40.61 0.15
N PRO A 21 2.46 -40.97 -0.88
CA PRO A 21 2.67 -40.56 -2.26
C PRO A 21 2.09 -39.18 -2.60
N SER A 22 2.58 -38.65 -3.72
CA SER A 22 2.18 -37.40 -4.39
C SER A 22 0.69 -37.36 -4.73
N LEU A 23 0.03 -36.24 -4.42
CA LEU A 23 -1.33 -35.95 -4.86
C LEU A 23 -1.33 -35.34 -6.26
N ALA A 24 -1.98 -36.04 -7.17
CA ALA A 24 -2.30 -35.65 -8.53
C ALA A 24 -3.46 -34.64 -8.57
N THR A 25 -3.45 -33.82 -9.61
CA THR A 25 -4.52 -32.90 -10.06
C THR A 25 -5.83 -33.62 -10.39
N PRO A 26 -7.01 -33.02 -10.12
CA PRO A 26 -8.26 -33.44 -10.75
C PRO A 26 -8.77 -32.42 -11.78
N THR A 27 -9.15 -32.97 -12.94
CA THR A 27 -9.97 -32.38 -14.00
C THR A 27 -11.46 -32.65 -13.74
N THR A 28 -12.26 -31.59 -13.90
CA THR A 28 -13.64 -31.45 -14.45
C THR A 28 -14.74 -32.51 -14.26
N ASP A 29 -15.92 -31.95 -13.95
CA ASP A 29 -17.32 -32.30 -14.28
C ASP A 29 -18.11 -33.29 -13.40
N GLY A 30 -19.27 -32.81 -12.93
CA GLY A 30 -20.29 -33.62 -12.26
C GLY A 30 -21.32 -32.80 -11.48
N ASN A 31 -22.37 -32.38 -12.17
CA ASN A 31 -23.59 -31.73 -11.68
C ASN A 31 -24.40 -32.63 -10.73
N THR A 32 -24.83 -32.13 -9.55
CA THR A 32 -26.07 -32.55 -8.86
C THR A 32 -26.52 -31.47 -7.87
N ASP A 33 -27.75 -30.99 -8.08
CA ASP A 33 -28.63 -30.40 -7.05
C ASP A 33 -28.66 -31.27 -5.79
N ASP A 34 -28.63 -30.66 -4.60
CA ASP A 34 -29.82 -30.72 -3.73
C ASP A 34 -29.78 -29.76 -2.54
N THR A 35 -30.99 -29.44 -2.15
CA THR A 35 -31.52 -28.48 -1.18
C THR A 35 -31.02 -28.63 0.27
N ASN A 36 -30.76 -27.51 0.95
CA ASN A 36 -31.24 -27.36 2.34
C ASN A 36 -31.35 -25.91 2.81
N ARG A 37 -32.59 -25.53 3.16
CA ARG A 37 -32.98 -24.29 3.84
C ARG A 37 -32.95 -24.54 5.34
N THR A 38 -32.35 -23.64 6.11
CA THR A 38 -32.77 -23.38 7.49
C THR A 38 -32.73 -21.88 7.79
N ASN A 39 -33.92 -21.35 8.10
CA ASN A 39 -34.18 -19.99 8.52
C ASN A 39 -33.63 -19.73 9.92
N GLY A 40 -32.94 -18.60 10.10
CA GLY A 40 -32.62 -18.00 11.40
C GLY A 40 -32.71 -16.49 11.27
N THR A 41 -33.80 -15.92 11.79
CA THR A 41 -34.12 -14.49 11.77
C THR A 41 -33.35 -13.73 12.85
N ALA A 42 -32.54 -12.76 12.43
CA ALA A 42 -32.14 -11.62 13.27
C ALA A 42 -32.41 -10.33 12.46
N ALA A 43 -33.40 -9.57 12.91
CA ALA A 43 -33.82 -8.33 12.29
C ALA A 43 -33.30 -7.12 13.07
N ASN A 44 -32.86 -6.12 12.30
CA ASN A 44 -32.57 -4.72 12.62
C ASN A 44 -31.25 -4.36 13.33
N GLY A 45 -30.32 -3.87 12.48
CA GLY A 45 -29.13 -3.08 12.86
C GLY A 45 -28.32 -2.68 11.62
N THR A 46 -28.76 -1.61 10.94
CA THR A 46 -28.07 -0.78 9.92
C THR A 46 -27.08 -1.45 8.94
N ARG A 47 -27.61 -1.76 7.75
CA ARG A 47 -26.98 -1.84 6.40
C ARG A 47 -25.43 -1.83 6.34
N LEU A 48 -24.84 -3.03 6.21
CA LEU A 48 -23.91 -3.26 5.07
C LEU A 48 -24.60 -2.66 3.84
N ARG A 49 -23.89 -1.95 2.94
CA ARG A 49 -24.48 -1.51 1.65
C ARG A 49 -25.38 -2.63 1.17
N LYS A 50 -26.68 -2.32 0.93
CA LYS A 50 -27.58 -3.30 0.32
C LYS A 50 -26.78 -3.97 -0.78
N ASP A 51 -26.60 -5.27 -0.66
CA ASP A 51 -26.27 -6.07 -1.83
C ASP A 51 -27.27 -5.62 -2.92
N ASP A 52 -26.75 -5.12 -4.05
CA ASP A 52 -27.50 -4.71 -5.25
C ASP A 52 -28.10 -3.28 -5.34
N GLU A 53 -27.37 -2.20 -4.97
CA GLU A 53 -27.36 -1.06 -5.90
C GLU A 53 -26.04 -1.13 -6.70
N PRO A 54 -26.09 -1.49 -7.99
CA PRO A 54 -24.88 -1.55 -8.80
C PRO A 54 -24.22 -0.17 -8.77
N ILE A 55 -22.90 -0.13 -8.52
CA ILE A 55 -22.11 1.06 -8.82
C ILE A 55 -22.45 1.40 -10.27
N ASN A 56 -23.02 2.59 -10.49
CA ASN A 56 -23.29 3.03 -11.84
C ASN A 56 -21.94 3.05 -12.57
N ASN A 57 -21.78 2.16 -13.54
CA ASN A 57 -20.59 2.04 -14.38
C ASN A 57 -20.82 2.61 -15.78
N GLU A 58 -22.03 3.09 -16.05
CA GLU A 58 -22.38 3.70 -17.32
C GLU A 58 -21.73 5.08 -17.40
N LYS A 59 -20.88 5.24 -18.42
CA LYS A 59 -20.21 6.49 -18.71
C LYS A 59 -21.17 7.37 -19.52
N SER A 60 -21.25 8.64 -19.16
CA SER A 60 -22.10 9.63 -19.82
C SER A 60 -21.38 10.98 -19.95
N GLY A 61 -22.01 11.95 -20.59
CA GLY A 61 -21.46 13.31 -20.69
C GLY A 61 -21.23 13.99 -19.33
N SER A 62 -21.93 13.57 -18.27
CA SER A 62 -21.80 14.11 -16.92
C SER A 62 -20.85 13.32 -16.01
N SER A 63 -20.25 12.23 -16.52
CA SER A 63 -19.26 11.43 -15.78
C SER A 63 -18.18 12.30 -15.13
N PRO A 64 -17.75 12.00 -13.89
CA PRO A 64 -16.59 12.65 -13.29
C PRO A 64 -15.32 12.41 -14.11
N ARG A 65 -14.56 13.47 -14.37
CA ARG A 65 -13.40 13.51 -15.27
C ARG A 65 -12.11 13.59 -14.46
N PHE A 66 -11.16 12.70 -14.71
CA PHE A 66 -9.94 12.60 -13.91
C PHE A 66 -8.66 12.75 -14.74
N VAL A 67 -7.70 13.48 -14.20
CA VAL A 67 -6.30 13.45 -14.63
C VAL A 67 -5.51 12.43 -13.79
N ILE A 68 -4.67 11.64 -14.43
CA ILE A 68 -3.69 10.78 -13.75
C ILE A 68 -2.33 11.47 -13.77
N ILE A 69 -1.76 11.74 -12.60
CA ILE A 69 -0.45 12.36 -12.44
C ILE A 69 0.51 11.30 -11.91
N GLY A 70 1.42 10.84 -12.77
CA GLY A 70 2.25 9.65 -12.56
C GLY A 70 1.57 8.39 -13.13
N ALA A 71 2.07 7.88 -14.24
CA ALA A 71 1.52 6.73 -14.97
C ALA A 71 2.32 5.43 -14.73
N GLY A 72 2.97 5.32 -13.56
CA GLY A 72 3.56 4.07 -13.10
C GLY A 72 2.49 3.02 -12.73
N ALA A 73 2.91 1.93 -12.08
CA ALA A 73 2.04 0.81 -11.74
C ALA A 73 0.76 1.22 -10.98
N ARG A 74 0.87 2.20 -10.06
CA ARG A 74 -0.29 2.72 -9.30
C ARG A 74 -1.24 3.55 -10.15
N GLY A 75 -0.73 4.54 -10.88
CA GLY A 75 -1.55 5.35 -11.79
C GLY A 75 -2.28 4.50 -12.83
N TYR A 76 -1.60 3.48 -13.37
CA TYR A 76 -2.21 2.53 -14.29
C TYR A 76 -3.32 1.69 -13.63
N ALA A 77 -3.10 1.18 -12.41
CA ALA A 77 -4.10 0.41 -11.67
C ALA A 77 -5.36 1.22 -11.38
N TYR A 78 -5.21 2.48 -10.97
CA TYR A 78 -6.34 3.39 -10.75
C TYR A 78 -7.05 3.76 -12.05
N ALA A 79 -6.32 4.09 -13.12
CA ALA A 79 -6.90 4.34 -14.44
C ALA A 79 -7.70 3.13 -14.95
N SER A 80 -7.15 1.93 -14.81
CA SER A 80 -7.85 0.70 -15.20
C SER A 80 -9.12 0.48 -14.37
N THR A 81 -9.09 0.78 -13.08
CA THR A 81 -10.24 0.64 -12.20
C THR A 81 -11.33 1.65 -12.54
N ILE A 82 -10.98 2.93 -12.73
CA ILE A 82 -11.92 3.96 -13.19
C ILE A 82 -12.60 3.50 -14.48
N HIS A 83 -11.81 2.99 -15.44
CA HIS A 83 -12.34 2.55 -16.70
C HIS A 83 -13.28 1.33 -16.58
N LYS A 84 -12.95 0.34 -15.75
CA LYS A 84 -13.68 -0.94 -15.69
C LYS A 84 -14.86 -0.95 -14.72
N LEU A 85 -14.73 -0.25 -13.58
CA LEU A 85 -15.57 -0.48 -12.39
C LEU A 85 -16.29 0.77 -11.89
N THR A 86 -16.24 1.89 -12.62
CA THR A 86 -16.93 3.13 -12.22
C THR A 86 -17.53 3.87 -13.44
N ASN A 87 -18.37 4.87 -13.17
CA ASN A 87 -18.86 5.83 -14.17
C ASN A 87 -17.84 6.94 -14.49
N GLY A 88 -16.66 6.96 -13.86
CA GLY A 88 -15.64 7.97 -14.11
C GLY A 88 -14.95 7.79 -15.47
N VAL A 89 -14.29 8.86 -15.94
CA VAL A 89 -13.47 8.83 -17.15
C VAL A 89 -12.10 9.43 -16.90
N VAL A 90 -11.06 8.79 -17.44
CA VAL A 90 -9.71 9.36 -17.47
C VAL A 90 -9.59 10.23 -18.71
N VAL A 91 -9.22 11.49 -18.52
CA VAL A 91 -9.23 12.49 -19.62
C VAL A 91 -7.86 13.07 -19.92
N ALA A 92 -6.92 12.95 -18.98
CA ALA A 92 -5.57 13.46 -19.13
C ALA A 92 -4.56 12.60 -18.37
N VAL A 93 -3.33 12.57 -18.86
CA VAL A 93 -2.18 11.94 -18.18
C VAL A 93 -0.98 12.87 -18.16
N ALA A 94 -0.35 13.00 -17.00
CA ALA A 94 0.88 13.73 -16.79
C ALA A 94 1.98 12.79 -16.28
N GLU A 95 2.95 12.49 -17.13
CA GLU A 95 4.00 11.50 -16.85
C GLU A 95 5.25 11.83 -17.69
N PRO A 96 6.46 11.96 -17.11
CA PRO A 96 7.67 12.23 -17.89
C PRO A 96 8.09 11.09 -18.82
N LEU A 97 7.95 9.84 -18.39
CA LEU A 97 8.32 8.69 -19.21
C LEU A 97 7.33 8.53 -20.37
N LYS A 98 7.79 8.82 -21.60
CA LYS A 98 6.97 8.77 -22.83
C LYS A 98 6.21 7.45 -22.95
N PHE A 99 6.89 6.32 -22.76
CA PHE A 99 6.28 5.00 -22.83
C PHE A 99 5.11 4.85 -21.84
N SER A 100 5.32 5.14 -20.56
CA SER A 100 4.28 5.05 -19.52
C SER A 100 3.09 5.96 -19.82
N ARG A 101 3.37 7.19 -20.30
CA ARG A 101 2.37 8.17 -20.72
C ARG A 101 1.53 7.67 -21.89
N GLU A 102 2.17 7.12 -22.92
CA GLU A 102 1.51 6.60 -24.11
C GLU A 102 0.74 5.31 -23.86
N ASN A 103 1.30 4.38 -23.07
CA ASN A 103 0.63 3.13 -22.70
C ASN A 103 -0.66 3.38 -21.90
N LEU A 104 -0.63 4.30 -20.93
CA LEU A 104 -1.84 4.66 -20.18
C LEU A 104 -2.85 5.37 -21.08
N GLY A 105 -2.42 6.39 -21.81
CA GLY A 105 -3.34 7.22 -22.59
C GLY A 105 -3.95 6.51 -23.81
N SER A 106 -3.17 5.68 -24.51
CA SER A 106 -3.69 4.86 -25.63
C SER A 106 -4.71 3.84 -25.17
N LYS A 107 -4.64 3.36 -23.92
CA LYS A 107 -5.60 2.39 -23.38
C LYS A 107 -6.85 3.03 -22.79
N PHE A 108 -6.73 4.19 -22.15
CA PHE A 108 -7.82 4.74 -21.34
C PHE A 108 -8.35 6.11 -21.77
N ILE A 109 -7.63 6.84 -22.63
CA ILE A 109 -7.95 8.24 -22.99
C ILE A 109 -8.25 8.37 -24.49
N TRP A 110 -7.31 7.99 -25.37
CA TRP A 110 -7.42 8.18 -26.82
C TRP A 110 -7.49 6.88 -27.63
N GLN A 111 -7.55 5.71 -26.98
CA GLN A 111 -7.96 4.42 -27.57
C GLN A 111 -7.21 4.02 -28.86
N GLY A 112 -5.90 4.33 -28.94
CA GLY A 112 -5.04 4.02 -30.09
C GLY A 112 -4.93 5.11 -31.15
N GLU A 113 -5.61 6.25 -30.98
CA GLU A 113 -5.40 7.46 -31.79
C GLU A 113 -4.18 8.28 -31.31
N GLU A 114 -3.97 9.46 -31.88
CA GLU A 114 -3.03 10.46 -31.35
C GLU A 114 -3.70 11.31 -30.25
N PRO A 115 -2.95 11.77 -29.22
CA PRO A 115 -3.52 12.59 -28.16
C PRO A 115 -3.99 13.95 -28.70
N LYS A 116 -5.20 14.34 -28.29
CA LYS A 116 -5.79 15.66 -28.57
C LYS A 116 -5.35 16.69 -27.52
N GLU A 117 -5.67 17.95 -27.77
CA GLU A 117 -5.43 19.05 -26.82
C GLU A 117 -5.95 18.66 -25.42
N GLY A 118 -5.13 18.84 -24.40
CA GLY A 118 -5.52 18.60 -23.02
C GLY A 118 -5.39 17.16 -22.51
N GLN A 119 -4.90 16.21 -23.34
CA GLN A 119 -4.90 14.79 -22.98
C GLN A 119 -3.54 14.23 -22.50
N SER A 120 -2.41 14.79 -22.93
CA SER A 120 -1.09 14.21 -22.68
C SER A 120 -0.06 15.28 -22.33
N PHE A 121 0.60 15.13 -21.18
CA PHE A 121 1.56 16.10 -20.67
C PHE A 121 2.85 15.41 -20.22
N PRO A 122 4.04 15.97 -20.54
CA PRO A 122 5.32 15.42 -20.09
C PRO A 122 5.56 15.59 -18.58
N GLY A 123 4.69 16.32 -17.88
CA GLY A 123 4.79 16.51 -16.44
C GLY A 123 3.57 17.21 -15.86
N TRP A 124 3.49 17.19 -14.54
CA TRP A 124 2.36 17.79 -13.81
C TRP A 124 2.36 19.32 -13.86
N ARG A 125 3.53 19.94 -14.04
CA ARG A 125 3.64 21.40 -14.17
C ARG A 125 3.08 21.87 -15.49
N GLU A 126 3.36 21.15 -16.57
CA GLU A 126 2.82 21.42 -17.90
C GLU A 126 1.29 21.23 -17.92
N TYR A 127 0.78 20.22 -17.21
CA TYR A 127 -0.66 20.08 -16.98
C TYR A 127 -1.24 21.27 -16.21
N LEU A 128 -0.58 21.70 -15.12
CA LEU A 128 -1.03 22.83 -14.30
C LEU A 128 -1.08 24.13 -15.12
N ASP A 129 -0.02 24.44 -15.87
CA ASP A 129 0.06 25.62 -16.73
C ASP A 129 -1.05 25.58 -17.80
N TYR A 130 -1.26 24.41 -18.42
CA TYR A 130 -2.35 24.20 -19.36
C TYR A 130 -3.71 24.43 -18.72
N GLU A 131 -4.00 23.83 -17.56
CA GLU A 131 -5.31 23.93 -16.92
C GLU A 131 -5.61 25.36 -16.46
N ILE A 132 -4.60 26.11 -15.99
CA ILE A 132 -4.74 27.54 -15.69
C ILE A 132 -5.08 28.33 -16.96
N ALA A 133 -4.36 28.10 -18.06
CA ALA A 133 -4.63 28.76 -19.33
C ALA A 133 -6.02 28.40 -19.89
N ARG A 134 -6.38 27.13 -19.85
CA ARG A 134 -7.68 26.61 -20.29
C ARG A 134 -8.83 27.25 -19.51
N ARG A 135 -8.71 27.37 -18.18
CA ARG A 135 -9.72 28.05 -17.35
C ARG A 135 -9.88 29.52 -17.71
N LYS A 136 -8.78 30.22 -18.05
CA LYS A 136 -8.85 31.61 -18.56
C LYS A 136 -9.58 31.68 -19.90
N ARG A 137 -9.33 30.74 -20.82
CA ARG A 137 -10.03 30.64 -22.12
C ARG A 137 -11.53 30.44 -21.93
N VAL A 138 -11.93 29.53 -21.02
CA VAL A 138 -13.34 29.35 -20.64
C VAL A 138 -13.95 30.62 -20.06
N ALA A 139 -13.24 31.29 -19.13
CA ALA A 139 -13.73 32.54 -18.52
C ALA A 139 -13.87 33.68 -19.54
N ASN A 140 -13.07 33.68 -20.61
CA ASN A 140 -13.14 34.63 -21.72
C ASN A 140 -14.22 34.28 -22.76
N GLY A 141 -14.95 33.17 -22.59
CA GLY A 141 -16.00 32.75 -23.51
C GLY A 141 -15.48 32.21 -24.84
N GLU A 142 -14.23 31.73 -24.91
CA GLU A 142 -13.69 31.10 -26.11
C GLU A 142 -14.49 29.82 -26.45
N GLU A 143 -14.88 29.67 -27.71
CA GLU A 143 -15.61 28.50 -28.19
C GLU A 143 -14.68 27.28 -28.32
N ASN A 144 -15.24 26.07 -28.24
CA ASN A 144 -14.53 24.79 -28.45
C ASN A 144 -13.36 24.52 -27.48
N VAL A 145 -13.32 25.17 -26.31
CA VAL A 145 -12.34 24.85 -25.26
C VAL A 145 -12.65 23.47 -24.66
N PRO A 146 -11.69 22.53 -24.62
CA PRO A 146 -11.92 21.20 -24.05
C PRO A 146 -12.39 21.27 -22.58
N PRO A 147 -13.29 20.36 -22.15
CA PRO A 147 -13.70 20.29 -20.75
C PRO A 147 -12.56 19.79 -19.86
N GLY A 148 -12.31 20.49 -18.75
CA GLY A 148 -11.27 20.15 -17.78
C GLY A 148 -11.57 18.88 -16.96
N ALA A 149 -10.67 18.57 -16.04
CA ALA A 149 -10.87 17.51 -15.05
C ALA A 149 -11.64 18.05 -13.83
N ASP A 150 -12.46 17.19 -13.22
CA ASP A 150 -13.13 17.42 -11.93
C ASP A 150 -12.24 16.97 -10.76
N GLY A 151 -11.36 16.00 -11.00
CA GLY A 151 -10.45 15.47 -9.99
C GLY A 151 -9.10 15.00 -10.52
N ALA A 152 -8.19 14.71 -9.61
CA ALA A 152 -6.84 14.22 -9.89
C ALA A 152 -6.50 12.99 -9.04
N PHE A 153 -5.82 12.02 -9.67
CA PHE A 153 -5.12 10.94 -8.99
C PHE A 153 -3.61 11.25 -9.01
N VAL A 154 -3.02 11.46 -7.84
CA VAL A 154 -1.60 11.78 -7.66
C VAL A 154 -0.85 10.51 -7.26
N CYS A 155 -0.08 9.97 -8.22
CA CYS A 155 0.59 8.67 -8.16
C CYS A 155 2.09 8.79 -8.49
N VAL A 156 2.71 9.91 -8.09
CA VAL A 156 4.14 10.18 -8.27
C VAL A 156 4.95 9.56 -7.11
N GLN A 157 6.27 9.75 -7.09
CA GLN A 157 7.10 9.28 -5.97
C GLN A 157 6.80 10.08 -4.69
N ASP A 158 6.94 9.42 -3.54
CA ASP A 158 6.55 9.91 -2.20
C ASP A 158 6.97 11.38 -1.91
N ALA A 159 8.22 11.73 -2.23
CA ALA A 159 8.77 13.07 -1.98
C ALA A 159 8.15 14.17 -2.88
N MET A 160 7.52 13.79 -4.00
CA MET A 160 6.91 14.72 -4.94
C MET A 160 5.46 15.08 -4.57
N HIS A 161 4.82 14.34 -3.66
CA HIS A 161 3.42 14.57 -3.28
C HIS A 161 3.18 16.01 -2.79
N GLU A 162 4.06 16.58 -1.97
CA GLU A 162 3.91 17.96 -1.46
C GLU A 162 3.79 18.96 -2.63
N ALA A 163 4.75 18.94 -3.54
CA ALA A 163 4.80 19.91 -4.63
C ALA A 163 3.58 19.79 -5.56
N VAL A 164 3.13 18.57 -5.85
CA VAL A 164 1.97 18.33 -6.71
C VAL A 164 0.68 18.78 -6.00
N ILE A 165 0.46 18.36 -4.76
CA ILE A 165 -0.77 18.65 -4.02
C ILE A 165 -0.91 20.15 -3.75
N VAL A 166 0.16 20.80 -3.28
CA VAL A 166 0.16 22.24 -3.04
C VAL A 166 -0.03 23.01 -4.36
N GLY A 167 0.59 22.55 -5.45
CA GLY A 167 0.44 23.17 -6.78
C GLY A 167 -0.96 23.04 -7.37
N LEU A 168 -1.66 21.92 -7.11
CA LEU A 168 -3.01 21.69 -7.63
C LEU A 168 -4.12 22.27 -6.74
N ALA A 169 -3.86 22.51 -5.45
CA ALA A 169 -4.88 23.00 -4.52
C ALA A 169 -5.66 24.23 -5.02
N PRO A 170 -5.03 25.25 -5.66
CA PRO A 170 -5.75 26.40 -6.22
C PRO A 170 -6.73 26.06 -7.35
N LEU A 171 -6.58 24.91 -8.01
CA LEU A 171 -7.52 24.46 -9.06
C LEU A 171 -8.84 23.94 -8.47
N ASN A 172 -8.89 23.73 -7.15
CA ASN A 172 -10.06 23.28 -6.41
C ASN A 172 -10.65 21.98 -6.97
N LEU A 173 -9.78 21.01 -7.26
CA LEU A 173 -10.14 19.67 -7.75
C LEU A 173 -10.44 18.73 -6.58
N HIS A 174 -11.23 17.67 -6.83
CA HIS A 174 -11.21 16.49 -5.98
C HIS A 174 -9.86 15.79 -6.10
N ILE A 175 -9.26 15.32 -5.00
CA ILE A 175 -7.90 14.75 -5.04
C ILE A 175 -7.84 13.40 -4.36
N MET A 176 -7.30 12.41 -5.06
CA MET A 176 -6.80 11.19 -4.44
C MET A 176 -5.27 11.16 -4.56
N CYS A 177 -4.58 10.98 -3.44
CA CYS A 177 -3.12 10.92 -3.38
C CYS A 177 -2.67 9.51 -2.97
N GLU A 178 -1.62 8.98 -3.59
CA GLU A 178 -0.95 7.79 -3.10
C GLU A 178 -0.32 8.01 -1.72
N LYS A 179 -0.09 6.90 -1.01
CA LYS A 179 0.58 6.90 0.29
C LYS A 179 2.10 6.77 0.13
N PRO A 180 2.91 7.30 1.06
CA PRO A 180 2.51 8.14 2.20
C PRO A 180 2.09 9.54 1.76
N LEU A 181 1.41 10.30 2.63
CA LEU A 181 1.06 11.71 2.35
C LEU A 181 2.32 12.49 1.96
N SER A 182 3.41 12.38 2.73
CA SER A 182 4.74 12.81 2.32
C SER A 182 5.83 12.11 3.15
N THR A 183 7.09 12.40 2.84
CA THR A 183 8.27 11.83 3.49
C THR A 183 8.67 12.53 4.79
N THR A 184 8.09 13.71 5.06
CA THR A 184 8.31 14.45 6.31
C THR A 184 6.99 14.94 6.91
N LEU A 185 6.96 15.12 8.23
CA LEU A 185 5.80 15.68 8.93
C LEU A 185 5.50 17.11 8.45
N GLN A 186 6.53 17.94 8.28
CA GLN A 186 6.36 19.32 7.83
C GLN A 186 5.73 19.40 6.43
N SER A 187 6.12 18.51 5.54
CA SER A 187 5.49 18.37 4.21
C SER A 187 4.03 17.95 4.31
N CYS A 188 3.71 16.98 5.19
CA CYS A 188 2.33 16.59 5.48
C CYS A 188 1.48 17.78 5.97
N LEU A 189 2.02 18.60 6.87
CA LEU A 189 1.34 19.80 7.40
C LEU A 189 1.08 20.85 6.32
N LYS A 190 2.04 21.08 5.41
CA LYS A 190 1.83 22.01 4.28
C LYS A 190 0.74 21.52 3.33
N MET A 191 0.72 20.22 3.03
CA MET A 191 -0.34 19.62 2.22
C MET A 191 -1.70 19.74 2.91
N TYR A 192 -1.76 19.46 4.21
CA TYR A 192 -2.96 19.63 5.01
C TYR A 192 -3.48 21.08 4.96
N GLN A 193 -2.59 22.06 5.14
CA GLN A 193 -2.93 23.49 5.07
C GLN A 193 -3.43 23.90 3.68
N ALA A 194 -2.87 23.35 2.61
CA ALA A 194 -3.31 23.63 1.24
C ALA A 194 -4.68 22.99 0.93
N LEU A 195 -4.95 21.79 1.45
CA LEU A 195 -6.19 21.05 1.21
C LEU A 195 -7.35 21.52 2.09
N LYS A 196 -7.10 21.91 3.35
CA LYS A 196 -8.15 22.24 4.32
C LYS A 196 -9.21 23.23 3.79
N PRO A 197 -8.85 24.34 3.11
CA PRO A 197 -9.85 25.26 2.56
C PRO A 197 -10.70 24.67 1.43
N THR A 198 -10.18 23.70 0.68
CA THR A 198 -10.89 23.11 -0.47
C THR A 198 -11.93 22.07 -0.02
N MET A 199 -11.81 21.53 1.20
CA MET A 199 -12.72 20.52 1.76
C MET A 199 -14.17 21.00 1.91
N ALA A 200 -14.43 22.31 1.84
CA ALA A 200 -15.80 22.84 1.81
C ALA A 200 -16.56 22.47 0.51
N THR A 201 -15.84 22.25 -0.59
CA THR A 201 -16.42 21.95 -1.91
C THR A 201 -15.90 20.65 -2.52
N ASN A 202 -14.80 20.10 -1.99
CA ASN A 202 -14.11 18.96 -2.56
C ASN A 202 -13.89 17.83 -1.56
N VAL A 203 -13.70 16.64 -2.11
CA VAL A 203 -13.31 15.46 -1.36
C VAL A 203 -11.84 15.14 -1.57
N PHE A 204 -11.20 14.60 -0.54
CA PHE A 204 -9.82 14.16 -0.54
C PHE A 204 -9.71 12.70 -0.11
N SER A 205 -8.88 11.91 -0.79
CA SER A 205 -8.55 10.56 -0.35
C SER A 205 -7.05 10.31 -0.38
N ILE A 206 -6.59 9.42 0.48
CA ILE A 206 -5.21 8.94 0.55
C ILE A 206 -5.16 7.44 0.25
N GLY A 207 -4.03 6.94 -0.25
CA GLY A 207 -3.78 5.55 -0.64
C GLY A 207 -3.82 4.50 0.49
N HIS A 208 -4.62 4.69 1.55
CA HIS A 208 -4.82 3.74 2.64
C HIS A 208 -5.77 2.60 2.22
N VAL A 209 -5.34 1.84 1.21
CA VAL A 209 -6.13 0.80 0.54
C VAL A 209 -6.62 -0.31 1.48
N LEU A 210 -5.99 -0.49 2.64
CA LEU A 210 -6.40 -1.47 3.64
C LEU A 210 -7.80 -1.21 4.20
N ARG A 211 -8.29 0.05 4.23
CA ARG A 211 -9.66 0.35 4.68
C ARG A 211 -10.75 -0.23 3.76
N TYR A 212 -10.39 -0.52 2.51
CA TYR A 212 -11.35 -0.80 1.43
C TYR A 212 -11.34 -2.25 0.95
N THR A 213 -10.61 -3.14 1.63
CA THR A 213 -10.71 -4.57 1.34
C THR A 213 -12.00 -5.11 1.94
N GLN A 214 -12.67 -6.04 1.25
CA GLN A 214 -13.90 -6.67 1.76
C GLN A 214 -13.65 -7.33 3.13
N HIS A 215 -12.48 -7.95 3.28
CA HIS A 215 -12.02 -8.51 4.54
C HIS A 215 -11.98 -7.47 5.66
N ASN A 216 -11.30 -6.34 5.47
CA ASN A 216 -11.14 -5.37 6.54
C ASN A 216 -12.41 -4.55 6.81
N MET A 217 -13.28 -4.37 5.81
CA MET A 217 -14.60 -3.78 6.01
C MET A 217 -15.48 -4.68 6.89
N LEU A 218 -15.51 -6.00 6.60
CA LEU A 218 -16.23 -6.95 7.45
C LEU A 218 -15.63 -7.01 8.85
N LEU A 219 -14.30 -7.06 8.96
CA LEU A 219 -13.61 -7.05 10.24
C LEU A 219 -13.97 -5.81 11.06
N ARG A 220 -13.98 -4.62 10.45
CA ARG A 220 -14.41 -3.39 11.10
C ARG A 220 -15.84 -3.48 11.61
N LYS A 221 -16.75 -3.97 10.77
CA LYS A 221 -18.14 -4.17 11.17
C LYS A 221 -18.23 -5.06 12.41
N LEU A 222 -17.58 -6.23 12.39
CA LEU A 222 -17.60 -7.18 13.50
C LEU A 222 -17.08 -6.57 14.81
N ILE A 223 -15.99 -5.80 14.77
CA ILE A 223 -15.36 -5.30 15.99
C ILE A 223 -15.87 -3.93 16.46
N VAL A 224 -16.29 -3.04 15.55
CA VAL A 224 -16.68 -1.67 15.88
C VAL A 224 -18.20 -1.53 15.98
N GLU A 225 -18.93 -2.10 15.03
CA GLU A 225 -20.40 -1.96 14.96
C GLU A 225 -21.10 -3.05 15.77
N ASP A 226 -20.81 -4.32 15.44
CA ASP A 226 -21.50 -5.47 16.03
C ASP A 226 -20.92 -5.86 17.40
N LYS A 227 -19.68 -5.45 17.67
CA LYS A 227 -18.93 -5.74 18.90
C LYS A 227 -18.98 -7.22 19.29
N VAL A 228 -18.73 -8.12 18.33
CA VAL A 228 -18.91 -9.58 18.52
C VAL A 228 -17.98 -10.19 19.57
N ILE A 229 -16.91 -9.48 19.95
CA ILE A 229 -15.99 -9.84 21.03
C ILE A 229 -16.04 -8.87 22.22
N GLY A 230 -17.07 -8.01 22.27
CA GLY A 230 -17.20 -6.93 23.23
C GLY A 230 -16.12 -5.85 23.06
N ASP A 231 -15.61 -5.30 24.16
CA ASP A 231 -14.62 -4.23 24.12
C ASP A 231 -13.19 -4.77 23.96
N ILE A 232 -12.46 -4.22 22.99
CA ILE A 232 -11.09 -4.64 22.68
C ILE A 232 -10.12 -4.19 23.77
N SER A 233 -9.37 -5.14 24.33
CA SER A 233 -8.29 -4.90 25.30
C SER A 233 -6.91 -4.87 24.64
N SER A 234 -6.64 -5.76 23.68
CA SER A 234 -5.32 -5.88 23.05
C SER A 234 -5.40 -6.28 21.58
N VAL A 235 -4.42 -5.84 20.79
CA VAL A 235 -4.28 -6.21 19.37
C VAL A 235 -2.82 -6.52 19.05
N VAL A 236 -2.58 -7.61 18.32
CA VAL A 236 -1.27 -7.95 17.76
C VAL A 236 -1.40 -8.04 16.24
N HIS A 237 -0.79 -7.11 15.53
CA HIS A 237 -0.81 -7.02 14.07
C HIS A 237 0.58 -7.24 13.49
N THR A 238 0.69 -8.03 12.42
CA THR A 238 1.96 -8.25 11.72
C THR A 238 1.83 -7.94 10.24
N GLU A 239 2.76 -7.12 9.73
CA GLU A 239 3.04 -6.97 8.30
C GLU A 239 4.29 -7.78 7.92
N PRO A 240 4.11 -8.98 7.36
CA PRO A 240 5.21 -9.78 6.84
C PRO A 240 5.59 -9.31 5.43
N VAL A 241 6.49 -8.32 5.30
CA VAL A 241 6.87 -7.75 3.99
C VAL A 241 7.42 -8.80 3.02
N GLY A 242 8.13 -9.80 3.54
CA GLY A 242 8.62 -10.95 2.79
C GLY A 242 10.04 -10.78 2.25
N TRP A 243 10.82 -11.87 2.29
CA TRP A 243 12.28 -11.79 2.13
C TRP A 243 12.74 -11.24 0.77
N TRP A 244 12.08 -11.63 -0.32
CA TRP A 244 12.45 -11.20 -1.67
C TRP A 244 11.87 -9.83 -1.98
N HIS A 245 10.64 -9.55 -1.53
CA HIS A 245 9.99 -8.27 -1.75
C HIS A 245 10.71 -7.16 -0.98
N PHE A 246 11.12 -7.44 0.26
CA PHE A 246 11.95 -6.52 1.03
C PHE A 246 13.30 -6.25 0.33
N THR A 247 13.93 -7.30 -0.19
CA THR A 247 15.18 -7.20 -0.96
C THR A 247 15.02 -6.32 -2.21
N HIS A 248 13.94 -6.51 -2.97
CA HIS A 248 13.67 -5.71 -4.16
C HIS A 248 13.43 -4.24 -3.80
N SER A 249 12.52 -3.97 -2.87
CA SER A 249 11.99 -2.62 -2.62
C SER A 249 12.85 -1.78 -1.67
N PHE A 250 13.38 -2.39 -0.61
CA PHE A 250 14.00 -1.71 0.54
C PHE A 250 15.49 -2.00 0.72
N VAL A 251 16.07 -2.88 -0.11
CA VAL A 251 17.54 -3.08 -0.15
C VAL A 251 18.12 -2.52 -1.44
N ARG A 252 17.51 -2.85 -2.58
CA ARG A 252 18.00 -2.43 -3.91
C ARG A 252 17.22 -1.29 -4.54
N GLY A 253 15.94 -1.18 -4.20
CA GLY A 253 14.97 -0.33 -4.88
C GLY A 253 14.84 1.09 -4.33
N ASN A 254 13.69 1.69 -4.63
CA ASN A 254 13.40 3.11 -4.38
C ASN A 254 13.42 3.50 -2.90
N TRP A 255 13.07 2.57 -2.01
CA TRP A 255 12.88 2.85 -0.59
C TRP A 255 14.04 2.37 0.28
N ARG A 256 15.21 2.13 -0.32
CA ARG A 256 16.37 1.59 0.41
C ARG A 256 17.01 2.58 1.39
N ASN A 257 16.84 3.88 1.15
CA ASN A 257 17.51 4.93 1.90
C ASN A 257 16.50 5.94 2.45
N ASP A 258 16.46 6.12 3.77
CA ASP A 258 15.53 7.02 4.46
C ASP A 258 15.78 8.50 4.17
N GLN A 259 16.95 8.87 3.65
CA GLN A 259 17.28 10.25 3.25
C GLN A 259 16.73 10.61 1.87
N THR A 260 16.63 9.64 0.96
CA THR A 260 16.11 9.85 -0.41
C THR A 260 14.64 9.48 -0.55
N SER A 261 14.09 8.75 0.43
CA SER A 261 12.70 8.29 0.44
C SER A 261 12.09 8.54 1.83
N GLY A 262 12.04 7.52 2.68
CA GLY A 262 11.60 7.60 4.07
C GLY A 262 11.85 6.27 4.79
N PRO A 263 11.66 6.22 6.12
CA PRO A 263 11.83 4.99 6.88
C PRO A 263 10.83 3.92 6.40
N SER A 264 11.19 2.64 6.54
CA SER A 264 10.36 1.53 6.08
C SER A 264 8.98 1.50 6.76
N LEU A 265 8.86 1.94 8.03
CA LEU A 265 7.56 2.11 8.67
C LEU A 265 6.63 3.04 7.87
N LEU A 266 7.17 4.15 7.34
CA LEU A 266 6.41 5.13 6.56
C LEU A 266 6.13 4.64 5.13
N THR A 267 7.13 4.12 4.44
CA THR A 267 7.02 3.81 3.01
C THR A 267 6.29 2.49 2.76
N LYS A 268 6.36 1.56 3.72
CA LYS A 268 5.67 0.26 3.66
C LYS A 268 4.41 0.17 4.50
N SER A 269 4.46 0.66 5.74
CA SER A 269 3.51 0.29 6.78
C SER A 269 2.71 1.48 7.34
N CYS A 270 2.73 2.64 6.67
CA CYS A 270 1.90 3.76 7.08
C CYS A 270 0.41 3.41 7.01
N HIS A 271 0.00 2.65 6.00
CA HIS A 271 -1.37 2.15 5.89
C HIS A 271 -1.71 1.09 6.95
N ASP A 272 -0.72 0.44 7.57
CA ASP A 272 -0.93 -0.55 8.64
C ASP A 272 -1.17 0.19 9.97
N ILE A 273 -0.39 1.25 10.22
CA ILE A 273 -0.64 2.18 11.33
C ILE A 273 -1.99 2.88 11.15
N ASP A 274 -2.32 3.31 9.93
CA ASP A 274 -3.65 3.83 9.62
C ASP A 274 -4.76 2.82 9.87
N PHE A 275 -4.60 1.58 9.41
CA PHE A 275 -5.58 0.52 9.66
C PHE A 275 -5.81 0.31 11.15
N LEU A 276 -4.75 0.24 11.96
CA LEU A 276 -4.86 0.10 13.41
C LEU A 276 -5.59 1.29 14.06
N LEU A 277 -5.28 2.52 13.63
CA LEU A 277 -5.98 3.70 14.13
C LEU A 277 -7.42 3.77 13.63
N TRP A 278 -7.71 3.33 12.41
CA TRP A 278 -9.08 3.24 11.92
C TRP A 278 -9.89 2.31 12.81
N MET A 279 -9.36 1.12 13.11
CA MET A 279 -10.04 0.11 13.93
C MET A 279 -10.22 0.52 15.40
N LEU A 280 -9.28 1.29 15.96
CA LEU A 280 -9.18 1.47 17.42
C LEU A 280 -9.23 2.93 17.88
N CYS A 281 -8.98 3.90 17.01
CA CYS A 281 -8.98 5.33 17.32
C CYS A 281 -10.20 6.00 16.71
N SER A 282 -10.41 5.84 15.41
CA SER A 282 -11.47 6.51 14.66
C SER A 282 -12.86 6.18 15.21
N PRO A 283 -13.81 7.13 15.15
CA PRO A 283 -15.20 6.85 15.46
C PRO A 283 -15.80 5.84 14.47
N GLU A 284 -16.97 5.28 14.81
CA GLU A 284 -17.70 4.34 13.96
C GLU A 284 -17.91 4.90 12.54
N LYS A 285 -18.40 6.15 12.47
CA LYS A 285 -18.61 6.90 11.23
C LYS A 285 -17.65 8.08 11.13
N ALA A 286 -17.01 8.23 9.97
CA ALA A 286 -16.11 9.35 9.73
C ALA A 286 -16.82 10.70 9.92
N GLY A 287 -16.14 11.64 10.58
CA GLY A 287 -16.68 12.97 10.88
C GLY A 287 -17.81 13.01 11.92
N GLN A 288 -18.16 11.88 12.55
CA GLN A 288 -19.22 11.82 13.56
C GLN A 288 -18.73 11.15 14.84
N GLY A 289 -18.89 11.81 15.99
CA GLY A 289 -18.46 11.28 17.28
C GLY A 289 -16.98 11.48 17.59
N GLU A 290 -16.59 11.11 18.80
CA GLU A 290 -15.26 11.40 19.33
C GLU A 290 -14.26 10.26 19.05
N PRO A 291 -13.04 10.58 18.56
CA PRO A 291 -11.99 9.58 18.44
C PRO A 291 -11.45 9.20 19.82
N HIS A 292 -11.06 7.93 19.98
CA HIS A 292 -10.31 7.49 21.15
C HIS A 292 -8.83 7.64 20.88
N LEU A 293 -8.30 8.80 21.27
CA LEU A 293 -6.93 9.16 20.95
C LEU A 293 -5.92 8.31 21.73
N PRO A 294 -4.77 7.98 21.11
CA PRO A 294 -3.65 7.33 21.79
C PRO A 294 -3.14 8.13 22.99
N SER A 295 -2.64 7.45 24.02
CA SER A 295 -1.94 8.05 25.16
C SER A 295 -0.42 8.03 24.99
N MET A 296 0.13 6.92 24.49
CA MET A 296 1.58 6.75 24.32
C MET A 296 1.92 5.92 23.08
N VAL A 297 3.11 6.18 22.54
CA VAL A 297 3.74 5.36 21.50
C VAL A 297 5.19 5.04 21.88
N SER A 298 5.59 3.81 21.63
CA SER A 298 6.99 3.37 21.70
C SER A 298 7.31 2.56 20.46
N SER A 299 8.56 2.58 20.00
CA SER A 299 8.98 1.83 18.84
C SER A 299 10.41 1.37 18.98
N GLN A 300 10.70 0.15 18.51
CA GLN A 300 12.03 -0.44 18.51
C GLN A 300 12.26 -1.22 17.22
N GLY A 301 13.49 -1.25 16.73
CA GLY A 301 13.81 -1.91 15.48
C GLY A 301 15.00 -1.28 14.80
N GLY A 302 15.43 -1.90 13.71
CA GLY A 302 16.59 -1.44 12.98
C GLY A 302 16.86 -2.26 11.75
N LEU A 303 17.92 -1.89 11.03
CA LEU A 303 18.54 -2.74 10.03
C LEU A 303 19.30 -3.86 10.77
N ASN A 304 18.81 -5.10 10.79
CA ASN A 304 19.39 -6.19 11.55
C ASN A 304 20.13 -7.22 10.69
N PHE A 305 19.62 -7.49 9.49
CA PHE A 305 20.05 -8.58 8.63
C PHE A 305 20.86 -8.11 7.42
N PHE A 306 20.41 -7.08 6.69
CA PHE A 306 21.08 -6.63 5.47
C PHE A 306 22.29 -5.73 5.76
N LYS A 307 23.34 -6.30 6.38
CA LYS A 307 24.58 -5.64 6.78
C LYS A 307 25.81 -6.37 6.25
N LYS A 308 26.90 -5.63 6.00
CA LYS A 308 28.21 -6.21 5.58
C LYS A 308 28.68 -7.34 6.50
N THR A 309 28.50 -7.21 7.82
CA THR A 309 28.88 -8.23 8.81
C THR A 309 28.12 -9.55 8.69
N ARG A 310 27.03 -9.59 7.92
CA ARG A 310 26.22 -10.79 7.65
C ARG A 310 26.53 -11.41 6.29
N LYS A 311 27.44 -10.83 5.50
CA LYS A 311 27.83 -11.35 4.19
C LYS A 311 28.43 -12.76 4.34
N PRO A 312 27.93 -13.78 3.60
CA PRO A 312 28.52 -15.10 3.63
C PRO A 312 29.97 -15.07 3.15
N SER A 313 30.89 -15.74 3.87
CA SER A 313 32.30 -15.79 3.47
C SER A 313 32.51 -16.39 2.08
N ALA A 314 31.65 -17.33 1.67
CA ALA A 314 31.67 -17.93 0.34
C ALA A 314 31.29 -16.95 -0.80
N ALA A 315 30.74 -15.77 -0.48
CA ALA A 315 30.52 -14.70 -1.46
C ALA A 315 31.81 -13.91 -1.78
N GLY A 316 32.88 -14.10 -1.00
CA GLY A 316 34.16 -13.40 -1.16
C GLY A 316 34.00 -11.87 -1.07
N ASP A 317 34.76 -11.18 -1.89
CA ASP A 317 34.77 -9.72 -2.06
C ASP A 317 33.69 -9.21 -3.03
N ALA A 318 32.86 -10.08 -3.60
CA ALA A 318 31.87 -9.69 -4.60
C ALA A 318 30.88 -8.61 -4.08
N THR A 319 30.82 -7.49 -4.79
CA THR A 319 29.89 -6.37 -4.55
C THR A 319 28.60 -6.51 -5.37
N ASN A 320 28.65 -7.24 -6.48
CA ASN A 320 27.52 -7.44 -7.39
C ASN A 320 27.23 -8.93 -7.61
N CYS A 321 25.94 -9.30 -7.65
CA CYS A 321 25.49 -10.68 -7.82
C CYS A 321 25.89 -11.29 -9.16
N MET A 322 26.10 -10.46 -10.19
CA MET A 322 26.49 -10.90 -11.53
C MET A 322 27.88 -11.55 -11.52
N LYS A 323 28.76 -11.13 -10.61
CA LYS A 323 30.15 -11.61 -10.45
C LYS A 323 30.35 -12.47 -9.19
N CYS A 324 29.28 -12.74 -8.44
CA CYS A 324 29.36 -13.45 -7.16
C CYS A 324 29.44 -14.97 -7.37
N PRO A 325 30.34 -15.70 -6.68
CA PRO A 325 30.40 -17.17 -6.74
C PRO A 325 29.11 -17.87 -6.34
N LEU A 326 28.28 -17.22 -5.50
CA LEU A 326 26.98 -17.74 -5.07
C LEU A 326 25.83 -17.29 -5.97
N GLY A 327 26.11 -16.52 -7.03
CA GLY A 327 25.11 -15.86 -7.87
C GLY A 327 24.18 -16.82 -8.60
N ASP A 328 24.65 -17.99 -9.01
CA ASP A 328 23.83 -18.88 -9.87
C ASP A 328 22.95 -19.84 -9.04
N SER A 329 23.45 -20.41 -7.94
CA SER A 329 22.70 -21.41 -7.15
C SER A 329 22.92 -21.36 -5.63
N GLY A 330 23.81 -20.50 -5.13
CA GLY A 330 24.25 -20.51 -3.73
C GLY A 330 23.59 -19.47 -2.81
N CYS A 331 22.84 -18.50 -3.36
CA CYS A 331 22.28 -17.39 -2.59
C CYS A 331 20.81 -17.14 -2.93
N LYS A 332 19.93 -17.22 -1.91
CA LYS A 332 18.51 -16.88 -2.06
C LYS A 332 18.27 -15.45 -2.53
N TYR A 333 19.20 -14.52 -2.24
CA TYR A 333 19.10 -13.11 -2.64
C TYR A 333 19.77 -12.78 -3.98
N SER A 334 20.21 -13.79 -4.74
CA SER A 334 20.82 -13.55 -6.05
C SER A 334 19.91 -12.72 -6.93
N ALA A 335 20.44 -11.60 -7.46
CA ALA A 335 19.74 -10.80 -8.44
C ALA A 335 19.49 -11.59 -9.73
N LYS A 336 20.43 -12.44 -10.15
CA LYS A 336 20.26 -13.32 -11.32
C LYS A 336 18.99 -14.17 -11.17
N ASN A 337 18.84 -14.85 -10.03
CA ASN A 337 17.69 -15.72 -9.80
C ASN A 337 16.38 -14.96 -9.60
N LEU A 338 16.44 -13.77 -8.99
CA LEU A 338 15.24 -12.97 -8.72
C LEU A 338 14.65 -12.31 -9.97
N TYR A 339 15.49 -11.95 -10.96
CA TYR A 339 15.06 -11.17 -12.13
C TYR A 339 15.18 -11.93 -13.46
N ILE A 340 16.13 -12.86 -13.60
CA ILE A 340 16.37 -13.61 -14.85
C ILE A 340 15.96 -15.06 -14.72
N GLY A 341 16.42 -15.75 -13.67
CA GLY A 341 16.34 -17.21 -13.50
C GLY A 341 14.93 -17.79 -13.34
N PRO A 342 14.78 -19.04 -12.83
CA PRO A 342 13.51 -19.77 -12.87
C PRO A 342 12.49 -19.35 -11.79
N HIS A 343 12.73 -18.27 -11.06
CA HIS A 343 11.77 -17.79 -10.06
C HIS A 343 10.45 -17.38 -10.73
N ARG A 344 9.30 -17.60 -10.08
CA ARG A 344 7.98 -17.24 -10.67
C ARG A 344 7.78 -15.74 -10.96
N TYR A 345 8.71 -14.89 -10.53
CA TYR A 345 8.63 -13.43 -10.67
C TYR A 345 9.73 -12.88 -11.60
N SER A 346 10.52 -13.73 -12.24
CA SER A 346 11.57 -13.35 -13.17
C SER A 346 11.20 -13.66 -14.62
N LEU A 347 12.08 -13.26 -15.55
CA LEU A 347 11.92 -13.47 -16.98
C LEU A 347 11.71 -14.94 -17.38
N GLU A 348 12.52 -15.88 -16.89
CA GLU A 348 12.33 -17.31 -17.21
C GLU A 348 11.09 -17.92 -16.53
N GLY A 349 10.59 -17.27 -15.47
CA GLY A 349 9.28 -17.57 -14.90
C GLY A 349 8.10 -17.04 -15.71
N GLY A 350 8.35 -16.36 -16.83
CA GLY A 350 7.32 -15.77 -17.69
C GLY A 350 6.74 -14.44 -17.18
N ASN A 351 7.36 -13.82 -16.17
CA ASN A 351 6.90 -12.55 -15.62
C ASN A 351 7.57 -11.35 -16.29
N LEU A 352 6.76 -10.41 -16.79
CA LEU A 352 7.21 -9.09 -17.26
C LEU A 352 6.79 -7.95 -16.33
N SER A 353 5.89 -8.22 -15.39
CA SER A 353 5.43 -7.25 -14.39
C SER A 353 6.42 -7.10 -13.24
N MET A 354 6.05 -6.34 -12.21
CA MET A 354 6.86 -6.16 -10.98
C MET A 354 7.33 -7.54 -10.47
N PRO A 355 8.63 -7.74 -10.22
CA PRO A 355 9.69 -6.73 -10.15
C PRO A 355 10.43 -6.42 -11.46
N VAL A 356 10.18 -7.11 -12.57
CA VAL A 356 10.95 -7.01 -13.83
C VAL A 356 10.85 -5.62 -14.46
N ASN A 357 9.63 -5.13 -14.70
CA ASN A 357 9.41 -3.79 -15.29
C ASN A 357 9.80 -2.61 -14.37
N ILE A 358 10.16 -2.88 -13.11
CA ILE A 358 10.73 -1.88 -12.21
C ILE A 358 12.24 -1.73 -12.44
N VAL A 359 12.91 -2.79 -12.89
CA VAL A 359 14.35 -2.75 -13.22
C VAL A 359 14.58 -2.27 -14.64
N VAL A 360 13.76 -2.72 -15.60
CA VAL A 360 13.81 -2.33 -17.01
C VAL A 360 12.40 -1.92 -17.44
N HIS A 361 12.13 -0.61 -17.49
CA HIS A 361 10.77 -0.07 -17.65
C HIS A 361 10.11 -0.40 -19.00
N ASP A 362 10.92 -0.60 -20.02
CA ASP A 362 10.56 -0.92 -21.40
C ASP A 362 10.79 -2.40 -21.72
N ILE A 363 10.79 -3.28 -20.70
CA ILE A 363 11.09 -4.72 -20.90
C ILE A 363 10.15 -5.40 -21.92
N GLU A 364 8.92 -4.89 -22.06
CA GLU A 364 7.92 -5.42 -22.98
C GLU A 364 8.23 -5.07 -24.46
N ASP A 365 9.02 -4.04 -24.73
CA ASP A 365 9.37 -3.58 -26.08
C ASP A 365 10.42 -4.48 -26.77
N TYR A 366 11.18 -5.23 -25.99
CA TYR A 366 12.11 -6.24 -26.50
C TYR A 366 11.32 -7.43 -27.06
N LYS A 367 11.58 -7.81 -28.32
CA LYS A 367 10.76 -8.79 -29.05
C LYS A 367 11.03 -10.21 -28.59
N THR A 368 12.29 -10.55 -28.35
CA THR A 368 12.69 -11.91 -27.99
C THR A 368 13.02 -12.04 -26.51
N MET A 369 12.97 -13.26 -25.97
CA MET A 369 13.41 -13.52 -24.60
C MET A 369 14.91 -13.26 -24.42
N ASP A 370 15.73 -13.47 -25.45
CA ASP A 370 17.17 -13.21 -25.39
C ASP A 370 17.46 -11.71 -25.30
N GLU A 371 16.74 -10.88 -26.05
CA GLU A 371 16.81 -9.42 -25.94
C GLU A 371 16.41 -8.95 -24.53
N LYS A 372 15.31 -9.49 -23.98
CA LYS A 372 14.87 -9.19 -22.61
C LYS A 372 15.93 -9.58 -21.57
N LYS A 373 16.51 -10.78 -21.68
CA LYS A 373 17.57 -11.25 -20.78
C LYS A 373 18.83 -10.40 -20.91
N ALA A 374 19.20 -9.99 -22.11
CA ALA A 374 20.36 -9.11 -22.34
C ALA A 374 20.15 -7.72 -21.71
N ALA A 375 18.97 -7.12 -21.90
CA ALA A 375 18.62 -5.84 -21.29
C ALA A 375 18.63 -5.91 -19.75
N MET A 376 18.01 -6.95 -19.18
CA MET A 376 18.03 -7.20 -17.74
C MET A 376 19.46 -7.42 -17.22
N THR A 377 20.26 -8.24 -17.90
CA THR A 377 21.67 -8.50 -17.53
C THR A 377 22.46 -7.21 -17.45
N LYS A 378 22.37 -6.36 -18.50
CA LYS A 378 23.03 -5.06 -18.53
C LYS A 378 22.60 -4.16 -17.35
N ALA A 379 21.32 -4.15 -17.01
CA ALA A 379 20.82 -3.39 -15.86
C ALA A 379 21.38 -3.91 -14.52
N LEU A 380 21.49 -5.24 -14.37
CA LEU A 380 22.02 -5.87 -13.16
C LEU A 380 23.55 -5.78 -13.04
N GLU A 381 24.28 -5.58 -14.14
CA GLU A 381 25.73 -5.39 -14.10
C GLU A 381 26.16 -4.04 -13.51
N ALA A 382 25.25 -3.06 -13.44
CA ALA A 382 25.53 -1.77 -12.83
C ALA A 382 25.98 -1.92 -11.36
N ASP A 383 27.10 -1.29 -11.03
CA ASP A 383 27.71 -1.35 -9.70
C ASP A 383 28.44 -0.04 -9.35
N TRP A 384 28.81 0.11 -8.09
CA TRP A 384 29.58 1.26 -7.59
C TRP A 384 30.63 0.82 -6.55
N ASP A 385 31.64 1.66 -6.37
CA ASP A 385 32.69 1.49 -5.38
C ASP A 385 32.89 2.76 -4.55
N GLU A 386 33.91 2.78 -3.70
CA GLU A 386 34.20 3.91 -2.81
C GLU A 386 34.61 5.19 -3.55
N SER A 387 34.99 5.09 -4.83
CA SER A 387 35.30 6.25 -5.68
C SER A 387 34.06 6.87 -6.32
N THR A 388 32.94 6.15 -6.35
CA THR A 388 31.69 6.64 -6.95
C THR A 388 31.06 7.74 -6.09
N PRO A 389 30.71 8.91 -6.65
CA PRO A 389 30.10 9.99 -5.88
C PRO A 389 28.80 9.55 -5.20
N LYS A 390 28.63 9.89 -3.91
CA LYS A 390 27.42 9.55 -3.15
C LYS A 390 26.13 10.04 -3.82
N ALA A 391 26.18 11.21 -4.47
CA ALA A 391 25.05 11.75 -5.22
C ALA A 391 24.64 10.86 -6.40
N GLU A 392 25.60 10.26 -7.10
CA GLU A 392 25.33 9.31 -8.18
C GLU A 392 24.72 8.01 -7.64
N VAL A 393 25.27 7.50 -6.53
CA VAL A 393 24.71 6.32 -5.84
C VAL A 393 23.27 6.58 -5.42
N ALA A 394 22.99 7.73 -4.82
CA ALA A 394 21.66 8.13 -4.36
C ALA A 394 20.66 8.39 -5.51
N ALA A 395 21.14 8.83 -6.68
CA ALA A 395 20.29 9.23 -7.80
C ALA A 395 19.58 8.06 -8.51
N ARG A 396 20.01 6.80 -8.30
CA ARG A 396 19.42 5.63 -8.94
C ARG A 396 19.43 4.38 -8.06
N GLN A 397 18.77 3.34 -8.54
CA GLN A 397 18.67 2.02 -7.92
C GLN A 397 19.75 1.08 -8.48
N TRP A 398 20.13 0.08 -7.68
CA TRP A 398 21.26 -0.81 -7.98
C TRP A 398 20.83 -2.28 -7.84
N TYR A 399 19.94 -2.71 -8.73
CA TYR A 399 19.22 -4.00 -8.60
C TYR A 399 20.10 -5.25 -8.66
N GLY A 400 21.29 -5.18 -9.26
CA GLY A 400 22.24 -6.30 -9.26
C GLY A 400 23.14 -6.40 -8.03
N ARG A 401 23.19 -5.34 -7.20
CA ARG A 401 24.13 -5.26 -6.08
C ARG A 401 23.85 -6.33 -5.03
N CYS A 402 24.92 -6.81 -4.38
CA CYS A 402 24.82 -7.72 -3.25
C CYS A 402 24.05 -7.06 -2.11
N VAL A 403 23.07 -7.76 -1.54
CA VAL A 403 22.20 -7.23 -0.46
C VAL A 403 22.95 -6.89 0.82
N PHE A 404 24.17 -7.40 1.00
CA PHE A 404 25.02 -7.10 2.15
C PHE A 404 26.02 -5.97 1.87
N GLU A 405 26.15 -5.55 0.60
CA GLU A 405 27.04 -4.47 0.16
C GLU A 405 26.25 -3.23 -0.34
N ALA A 406 24.92 -3.30 -0.31
CA ALA A 406 24.03 -2.21 -0.68
C ALA A 406 24.13 -1.03 0.31
N ASP A 407 23.69 0.15 -0.14
CA ASP A 407 23.65 1.40 0.62
C ASP A 407 22.33 1.57 1.41
N ASN A 408 21.61 0.47 1.67
CA ASN A 408 20.34 0.54 2.37
C ASN A 408 20.54 0.86 3.87
N ASN A 409 19.67 1.70 4.42
CA ASN A 409 19.71 2.10 5.83
C ASN A 409 18.37 1.95 6.57
N VAL A 410 17.32 1.50 5.88
CA VAL A 410 15.97 1.34 6.44
C VAL A 410 15.84 0.07 7.28
N ASN A 411 14.85 0.05 8.19
CA ASN A 411 14.64 -1.06 9.13
C ASN A 411 14.08 -2.29 8.40
N ASP A 412 14.72 -3.44 8.59
CA ASP A 412 14.21 -4.73 8.11
C ASP A 412 13.35 -5.48 9.15
N GLU A 413 13.32 -4.95 10.38
CA GLU A 413 12.42 -5.37 11.43
C GLU A 413 12.10 -4.21 12.38
N GLN A 414 10.82 -4.06 12.73
CA GLN A 414 10.36 -3.02 13.64
C GLN A 414 9.10 -3.41 14.39
N PHE A 415 9.08 -3.12 15.69
CA PHE A 415 7.92 -3.21 16.56
C PHE A 415 7.47 -1.82 16.96
N VAL A 416 6.17 -1.57 16.88
CA VAL A 416 5.54 -0.34 17.38
C VAL A 416 4.47 -0.73 18.39
N THR A 417 4.48 -0.09 19.55
CA THR A 417 3.44 -0.27 20.58
C THR A 417 2.70 1.03 20.75
N ILE A 418 1.37 0.98 20.70
CA ILE A 418 0.48 2.12 20.91
C ILE A 418 -0.45 1.78 22.06
N SER A 419 -0.59 2.70 23.02
CA SER A 419 -1.56 2.58 24.12
C SER A 419 -2.64 3.64 24.01
N PHE A 420 -3.82 3.31 24.51
CA PHE A 420 -4.97 4.19 24.59
C PHE A 420 -5.45 4.22 26.05
N PRO A 421 -5.77 5.40 26.60
CA PRO A 421 -6.18 5.53 27.99
C PRO A 421 -7.61 5.03 28.19
N GLU A 422 -8.03 4.83 29.43
CA GLU A 422 -9.46 4.68 29.75
C GLU A 422 -10.18 6.01 29.48
N THR A 423 -11.32 5.97 28.80
CA THR A 423 -12.21 7.12 28.60
C THR A 423 -13.66 6.71 28.87
N ASN A 424 -14.62 7.17 28.08
CA ASN A 424 -15.90 6.47 27.87
C ASN A 424 -15.73 5.12 27.14
N ARG A 425 -14.51 4.73 26.80
CA ARG A 425 -14.13 3.48 26.14
C ARG A 425 -12.97 2.84 26.91
N PRO A 426 -12.93 1.50 27.04
CA PRO A 426 -11.85 0.81 27.74
C PRO A 426 -10.45 1.13 27.22
N ALA A 427 -9.52 1.21 28.17
CA ALA A 427 -8.09 1.25 27.87
C ALA A 427 -7.71 0.03 27.01
N LYS A 428 -6.81 0.25 26.04
CA LYS A 428 -6.36 -0.81 25.14
C LYS A 428 -4.94 -0.60 24.68
N GLN A 429 -4.34 -1.67 24.17
CA GLN A 429 -2.97 -1.65 23.68
C GLN A 429 -2.81 -2.40 22.37
N VAL A 430 -1.87 -1.95 21.55
CA VAL A 430 -1.58 -2.52 20.24
C VAL A 430 -0.10 -2.79 20.13
N THR A 431 0.26 -3.93 19.56
CA THR A 431 1.59 -4.19 19.04
C THR A 431 1.52 -4.43 17.54
N PHE A 432 2.32 -3.68 16.80
CA PHE A 432 2.56 -3.86 15.38
C PHE A 432 3.96 -4.44 15.18
N HIS A 433 4.10 -5.44 14.31
CA HIS A 433 5.39 -6.02 13.88
C HIS A 433 5.52 -5.98 12.37
N MET A 434 6.54 -5.27 11.88
CA MET A 434 6.97 -5.35 10.48
C MET A 434 8.21 -6.23 10.38
N VAL A 435 8.21 -7.20 9.45
CA VAL A 435 9.31 -8.15 9.31
C VAL A 435 9.67 -8.48 7.86
N ALA A 436 10.95 -8.39 7.52
CA ALA A 436 11.47 -8.77 6.21
C ALA A 436 11.64 -10.29 6.05
N GLN A 437 12.14 -11.00 7.07
CA GLN A 437 12.52 -12.41 6.96
C GLN A 437 11.34 -13.37 7.15
N THR A 438 10.50 -13.47 6.13
CA THR A 438 9.30 -14.32 6.16
C THR A 438 8.92 -14.82 4.76
N LYS A 439 8.22 -15.95 4.70
CA LYS A 439 7.62 -16.50 3.48
C LYS A 439 6.19 -16.00 3.21
N LYS A 440 5.51 -15.47 4.25
CA LYS A 440 4.14 -14.93 4.20
C LYS A 440 4.12 -13.56 3.54
N ILE A 441 4.47 -13.45 2.26
CA ILE A 441 4.77 -12.15 1.62
C ILE A 441 3.51 -11.29 1.51
N CYS A 442 3.46 -10.21 2.28
CA CYS A 442 2.32 -9.28 2.43
C CYS A 442 1.02 -9.95 2.92
N GLU A 443 1.10 -11.17 3.46
CA GLU A 443 -0.03 -11.89 4.08
C GLU A 443 -0.18 -11.43 5.53
N ARG A 444 -0.79 -10.26 5.71
CA ARG A 444 -1.04 -9.64 7.02
C ARG A 444 -1.89 -10.54 7.89
N PHE A 445 -1.60 -10.55 9.18
CA PHE A 445 -2.48 -11.20 10.15
C PHE A 445 -2.57 -10.42 11.44
N THR A 446 -3.71 -10.56 12.12
CA THR A 446 -4.03 -9.81 13.31
C THR A 446 -4.79 -10.68 14.30
N HIS A 447 -4.39 -10.61 15.57
CA HIS A 447 -5.19 -11.09 16.69
C HIS A 447 -5.81 -9.90 17.42
N TYR A 448 -7.11 -9.97 17.69
CA TYR A 448 -7.83 -9.04 18.56
C TYR A 448 -8.32 -9.80 19.79
N TYR A 449 -8.06 -9.24 20.96
CA TYR A 449 -8.46 -9.80 22.25
C TYR A 449 -9.51 -8.89 22.88
N GLY A 450 -10.75 -9.37 22.96
CA GLY A 450 -11.86 -8.68 23.61
C GLY A 450 -12.15 -9.25 25.00
N ASP A 451 -13.17 -8.73 25.67
CA ASP A 451 -13.65 -9.21 26.96
C ASP A 451 -14.64 -10.38 26.84
N GLN A 452 -15.34 -10.49 25.71
CA GLN A 452 -16.30 -11.57 25.43
C GLN A 452 -15.78 -12.63 24.45
N GLY A 453 -14.66 -12.38 23.78
CA GLY A 453 -14.11 -13.29 22.78
C GLY A 453 -12.80 -12.82 22.17
N GLU A 454 -12.35 -13.53 21.15
CA GLU A 454 -11.17 -13.16 20.35
C GLU A 454 -11.41 -13.32 18.84
N ILE A 455 -10.62 -12.58 18.05
CA ILE A 455 -10.62 -12.69 16.59
C ILE A 455 -9.22 -12.97 16.08
N TYR A 456 -9.10 -13.93 15.17
CA TYR A 456 -7.96 -14.07 14.27
C TYR A 456 -8.36 -13.70 12.85
N ALA A 457 -7.62 -12.78 12.23
CA ALA A 457 -7.88 -12.32 10.87
C ALA A 457 -6.58 -12.36 10.05
N ASP A 458 -6.56 -13.07 8.93
CA ASP A 458 -5.33 -13.33 8.14
C ASP A 458 -5.34 -12.72 6.73
N GLY A 459 -6.25 -11.76 6.49
CA GLY A 459 -6.41 -11.09 5.21
C GLY A 459 -7.25 -11.89 4.20
N HIS A 460 -7.56 -13.15 4.51
CA HIS A 460 -8.47 -14.00 3.75
C HIS A 460 -9.68 -14.37 4.59
N LYS A 461 -9.46 -14.90 5.79
CA LYS A 461 -10.47 -15.43 6.70
C LYS A 461 -10.47 -14.65 8.00
N ILE A 462 -11.66 -14.48 8.58
CA ILE A 462 -11.87 -13.96 9.93
C ILE A 462 -12.47 -15.07 10.77
N THR A 463 -11.82 -15.40 11.87
CA THR A 463 -12.29 -16.39 12.84
C THR A 463 -12.63 -15.66 14.13
N VAL A 464 -13.87 -15.80 14.60
CA VAL A 464 -14.36 -15.26 15.86
C VAL A 464 -14.58 -16.41 16.83
N GLU A 465 -14.10 -16.29 18.05
CA GLU A 465 -14.32 -17.27 19.13
C GLU A 465 -14.94 -16.58 20.35
N ASN A 466 -16.09 -17.10 20.80
CA ASN A 466 -16.79 -16.60 21.97
C ASN A 466 -16.33 -17.33 23.24
N PHE A 467 -15.93 -16.58 24.28
CA PHE A 467 -15.40 -17.19 25.50
C PHE A 467 -16.44 -17.89 26.37
N ALA A 468 -17.69 -17.41 26.36
CA ALA A 468 -18.75 -17.98 27.19
C ALA A 468 -19.26 -19.31 26.63
N THR A 469 -19.36 -19.43 25.30
CA THR A 469 -19.93 -20.63 24.65
C THR A 469 -18.88 -21.58 24.07
N GLY A 470 -17.66 -21.09 23.82
CA GLY A 470 -16.65 -21.81 23.03
C GLY A 470 -17.02 -21.93 21.54
N GLU A 471 -18.05 -21.20 21.09
CA GLU A 471 -18.46 -21.21 19.69
C GLU A 471 -17.43 -20.48 18.82
N LYS A 472 -17.10 -21.11 17.69
CA LYS A 472 -16.18 -20.57 16.70
C LYS A 472 -16.92 -20.33 15.39
N THR A 473 -16.93 -19.08 14.94
CA THR A 473 -17.53 -18.65 13.68
C THR A 473 -16.44 -18.22 12.70
N ASP A 474 -16.52 -18.77 11.49
CA ASP A 474 -15.60 -18.47 10.41
C ASP A 474 -16.30 -17.64 9.33
N HIS A 475 -15.72 -16.50 8.98
CA HIS A 475 -16.15 -15.66 7.86
C HIS A 475 -15.12 -15.70 6.74
N ASP A 476 -15.57 -15.99 5.53
CA ASP A 476 -14.77 -16.02 4.31
C ASP A 476 -15.28 -14.93 3.34
N PRO A 477 -14.92 -13.66 3.57
CA PRO A 477 -15.31 -12.56 2.69
C PRO A 477 -14.74 -12.81 1.30
N LYS A 478 -15.60 -12.67 0.27
CA LYS A 478 -15.23 -12.93 -1.13
C LYS A 478 -13.91 -12.25 -1.47
N TYR A 479 -12.90 -13.07 -1.81
CA TYR A 479 -11.62 -12.56 -2.29
C TYR A 479 -11.82 -11.91 -3.65
N VAL A 480 -11.56 -10.60 -3.72
CA VAL A 480 -11.55 -9.86 -4.98
C VAL A 480 -10.13 -9.85 -5.52
N ALA A 481 -9.91 -10.50 -6.66
CA ALA A 481 -8.61 -10.51 -7.32
C ALA A 481 -8.21 -9.07 -7.72
N GLY A 482 -7.01 -8.65 -7.31
CA GLY A 482 -6.51 -7.30 -7.55
C GLY A 482 -5.46 -6.86 -6.52
N GLY A 483 -4.94 -5.64 -6.65
CA GLY A 483 -3.96 -5.11 -5.71
C GLY A 483 -4.52 -5.04 -4.29
N HIS A 484 -3.74 -5.54 -3.32
CA HIS A 484 -4.09 -5.56 -1.89
C HIS A 484 -5.43 -6.24 -1.57
N GLY A 485 -5.79 -7.32 -2.27
CA GLY A 485 -7.05 -8.04 -2.01
C GLY A 485 -8.31 -7.24 -2.38
N GLY A 486 -8.21 -6.39 -3.41
CA GLY A 486 -9.28 -5.52 -3.88
C GLY A 486 -9.30 -4.12 -3.26
N GLY A 487 -8.38 -3.81 -2.32
CA GLY A 487 -8.31 -2.51 -1.66
C GLY A 487 -8.11 -1.34 -2.63
N ASP A 488 -7.27 -1.51 -3.67
CA ASP A 488 -7.07 -0.47 -4.70
C ASP A 488 -8.39 -0.16 -5.45
N GLN A 489 -9.17 -1.21 -5.74
CA GLN A 489 -10.45 -1.10 -6.44
C GLN A 489 -11.51 -0.45 -5.57
N GLY A 490 -11.60 -0.89 -4.30
CA GLY A 490 -12.50 -0.32 -3.32
C GLY A 490 -12.23 1.18 -3.10
N LEU A 491 -10.97 1.56 -2.87
CA LEU A 491 -10.56 2.96 -2.72
C LEU A 491 -10.97 3.81 -3.93
N THR A 492 -10.63 3.36 -5.13
CA THR A 492 -10.95 4.09 -6.37
C THR A 492 -12.45 4.21 -6.57
N GLY A 493 -13.20 3.13 -6.39
CA GLY A 493 -14.65 3.11 -6.54
C GLY A 493 -15.33 4.07 -5.57
N GLN A 494 -14.90 4.08 -4.32
CA GLN A 494 -15.41 5.01 -3.31
C GLN A 494 -15.09 6.46 -3.61
N PHE A 495 -13.85 6.76 -4.02
CA PHE A 495 -13.46 8.12 -4.37
C PHE A 495 -14.25 8.64 -5.58
N VAL A 496 -14.39 7.85 -6.65
CA VAL A 496 -15.18 8.24 -7.83
C VAL A 496 -16.66 8.42 -7.46
N ALA A 497 -17.23 7.54 -6.63
CA ALA A 497 -18.61 7.67 -6.16
C ALA A 497 -18.82 8.94 -5.31
N ALA A 498 -17.84 9.33 -4.50
CA ALA A 498 -17.86 10.58 -3.75
C ALA A 498 -17.87 11.79 -4.69
N CYS A 499 -16.99 11.80 -5.70
CA CYS A 499 -16.95 12.85 -6.73
C CYS A 499 -18.27 12.93 -7.51
N ASP A 500 -18.85 11.79 -7.91
CA ASP A 500 -20.14 11.73 -8.60
C ASP A 500 -21.28 12.27 -7.73
N ALA A 501 -21.29 11.95 -6.43
CA ALA A 501 -22.31 12.44 -5.51
C ALA A 501 -22.26 13.98 -5.38
N VAL A 502 -21.06 14.56 -5.29
CA VAL A 502 -20.90 16.02 -5.25
C VAL A 502 -21.32 16.64 -6.58
N LYS A 503 -20.75 16.15 -7.70
CA LYS A 503 -20.94 16.72 -9.03
C LYS A 503 -22.38 16.61 -9.54
N ASN A 504 -22.96 15.42 -9.44
CA ASN A 504 -24.20 15.07 -10.15
C ASN A 504 -25.42 14.91 -9.23
N LYS A 505 -25.21 14.68 -7.93
CA LYS A 505 -26.31 14.46 -6.97
C LYS A 505 -26.52 15.62 -5.99
N GLY A 506 -25.72 16.68 -6.10
CA GLY A 506 -25.82 17.87 -5.24
C GLY A 506 -25.47 17.61 -3.77
N TRP A 507 -24.70 16.57 -3.47
CA TRP A 507 -24.28 16.30 -2.09
C TRP A 507 -23.25 17.34 -1.64
N ALA A 508 -23.35 17.77 -0.38
CA ALA A 508 -22.27 18.50 0.26
C ALA A 508 -20.99 17.65 0.29
N ALA A 509 -19.84 18.27 0.05
CA ALA A 509 -18.55 17.57 -0.02
C ALA A 509 -18.22 16.80 1.27
N GLU A 510 -18.48 17.40 2.43
CA GLU A 510 -18.31 16.75 3.74
C GLU A 510 -19.15 15.48 3.87
N LYS A 511 -20.41 15.50 3.42
CA LYS A 511 -21.26 14.31 3.43
C LYS A 511 -20.69 13.23 2.52
N ALA A 512 -20.25 13.58 1.31
CA ALA A 512 -19.66 12.63 0.38
C ALA A 512 -18.33 12.05 0.90
N GLN A 513 -17.49 12.89 1.54
CA GLN A 513 -16.26 12.50 2.22
C GLN A 513 -16.53 11.43 3.29
N ASN A 514 -17.49 11.71 4.17
CA ASN A 514 -17.76 10.85 5.33
C ASN A 514 -18.44 9.53 4.93
N GLU A 515 -19.38 9.56 3.98
CA GLU A 515 -20.20 8.40 3.60
C GLU A 515 -19.53 7.46 2.59
N PHE A 516 -18.77 8.00 1.62
CA PHE A 516 -18.12 7.18 0.59
C PHE A 516 -16.66 6.88 0.95
N ILE A 517 -15.88 7.90 1.27
CA ILE A 517 -14.44 7.72 1.53
C ILE A 517 -14.21 7.14 2.93
N GLY A 518 -14.97 7.56 3.94
CA GLY A 518 -14.88 6.98 5.29
C GLY A 518 -13.54 7.26 5.99
N CYS A 519 -12.88 8.35 5.61
CA CYS A 519 -11.63 8.84 6.20
C CYS A 519 -11.60 10.36 6.07
N THR A 520 -11.50 11.10 7.17
CA THR A 520 -11.35 12.56 7.12
C THR A 520 -9.91 12.97 6.81
N LEU A 521 -9.71 14.23 6.42
CA LEU A 521 -8.36 14.79 6.24
C LEU A 521 -7.56 14.75 7.56
N ASP A 522 -8.22 14.96 8.70
CA ASP A 522 -7.60 14.88 10.03
C ASP A 522 -7.19 13.44 10.38
N GLU A 523 -8.02 12.44 10.06
CA GLU A 523 -7.63 11.03 10.22
C GLU A 523 -6.41 10.67 9.38
N ALA A 524 -6.36 11.13 8.12
CA ALA A 524 -5.22 10.91 7.25
C ALA A 524 -3.93 11.55 7.80
N LEU A 525 -4.01 12.78 8.30
CA LEU A 525 -2.86 13.42 8.96
C LEU A 525 -2.46 12.69 10.24
N ARG A 526 -3.43 12.27 11.05
CA ARG A 526 -3.23 11.62 12.34
C ARG A 526 -2.46 10.31 12.23
N SER A 527 -2.80 9.48 11.24
CA SER A 527 -2.09 8.22 11.05
C SER A 527 -0.66 8.39 10.55
N HIS A 528 -0.40 9.39 9.70
CA HIS A 528 0.98 9.73 9.30
C HIS A 528 1.77 10.32 10.47
N ALA A 529 1.17 11.21 11.26
CA ALA A 529 1.77 11.77 12.45
C ALA A 529 2.18 10.67 13.45
N MET A 530 1.36 9.63 13.62
CA MET A 530 1.69 8.48 14.46
C MET A 530 2.93 7.72 13.95
N VAL A 531 3.09 7.59 12.63
CA VAL A 531 4.30 7.00 12.04
C VAL A 531 5.54 7.84 12.36
N PHE A 532 5.46 9.16 12.24
CA PHE A 532 6.58 10.04 12.57
C PHE A 532 6.94 10.00 14.05
N ALA A 533 5.94 9.98 14.94
CA ALA A 533 6.15 9.80 16.37
C ALA A 533 6.80 8.45 16.68
N ALA A 534 6.32 7.36 16.07
CA ALA A 534 6.93 6.04 16.23
C ALA A 534 8.40 6.03 15.75
N GLU A 535 8.71 6.70 14.64
CA GLU A 535 10.08 6.81 14.16
C GLU A 535 10.97 7.65 15.08
N GLU A 536 10.46 8.73 15.65
CA GLU A 536 11.17 9.52 16.67
C GLU A 536 11.43 8.67 17.93
N ALA A 537 10.40 7.99 18.45
CA ALA A 537 10.53 7.09 19.59
C ALA A 537 11.62 6.03 19.38
N ARG A 538 11.70 5.47 18.16
CA ARG A 538 12.73 4.50 17.78
C ARG A 538 14.13 5.12 17.72
N LYS A 539 14.27 6.25 17.02
CA LYS A 539 15.57 6.91 16.80
C LYS A 539 16.16 7.46 18.10
N GLU A 540 15.31 7.96 18.99
CA GLU A 540 15.70 8.54 20.28
C GLU A 540 15.63 7.55 21.45
N GLN A 541 15.18 6.31 21.20
CA GLN A 541 15.06 5.25 22.20
C GLN A 541 14.24 5.66 23.43
N LYS A 542 13.11 6.31 23.19
CA LYS A 542 12.22 6.84 24.24
C LYS A 542 10.76 6.42 24.02
N ILE A 543 9.97 6.49 25.10
CA ILE A 543 8.52 6.40 25.02
C ILE A 543 7.98 7.83 24.86
N LEU A 544 7.08 8.03 23.89
CA LEU A 544 6.46 9.31 23.63
C LEU A 544 5.06 9.37 24.22
N ASN A 545 4.77 10.46 24.94
CA ASN A 545 3.41 10.84 25.30
C ASN A 545 2.75 11.47 24.07
N TRP A 546 1.71 10.83 23.53
CA TRP A 546 1.09 11.22 22.27
C TRP A 546 0.43 12.60 22.31
N PRO A 547 -0.41 12.94 23.31
CA PRO A 547 -1.01 14.28 23.40
C PRO A 547 0.03 15.41 23.42
N LYS A 548 1.12 15.23 24.18
CA LYS A 548 2.22 16.20 24.24
C LYS A 548 2.91 16.32 22.88
N TRP A 549 3.31 15.19 22.29
CA TRP A 549 4.00 15.17 21.01
C TRP A 549 3.15 15.80 19.89
N TRP A 550 1.85 15.51 19.87
CA TRP A 550 0.91 16.12 18.94
C TRP A 550 0.86 17.64 19.07
N SER A 551 0.72 18.14 20.31
CA SER A 551 0.68 19.57 20.58
C SER A 551 1.96 20.28 20.13
N GLU A 552 3.13 19.65 20.31
CA GLU A 552 4.44 20.23 19.99
C GLU A 552 4.74 20.21 18.48
N ASN A 553 4.28 19.18 17.75
CA ASN A 553 4.70 18.94 16.37
C ASN A 553 3.62 19.20 15.30
N VAL A 554 2.34 19.15 15.68
CA VAL A 554 1.20 19.29 14.74
C VAL A 554 0.38 20.55 15.09
N GLY A 555 0.17 20.80 16.38
CA GLY A 555 -0.59 21.95 16.89
C GLY A 555 -2.09 21.70 17.04
N GLU A 556 -2.78 22.59 17.77
CA GLU A 556 -4.18 22.36 18.18
C GLU A 556 -5.22 22.56 17.07
N GLY A 557 -4.86 23.19 15.94
CA GLY A 557 -5.78 23.48 14.84
C GLY A 557 -6.18 22.28 13.96
N SER A 558 -5.86 21.07 14.40
CA SER A 558 -6.03 19.79 13.69
C SER A 558 -6.56 18.64 14.57
N LYS A 559 -7.03 18.95 15.79
CA LYS A 559 -7.51 17.95 16.77
C LYS A 559 -8.61 17.06 16.20
#